data_AF-A0A554K5U7-F1
#
_entry.id   AF-A0A554K5U7-F1
#
_cell.length_a   1.000
_cell.length_b   1.000
_cell.length_c   1.000
_cell.angle_alpha   90.00
_cell.angle_beta   90.00
_cell.angle_gamma   90.00
#
_symmetry.space_group_name_H-M   'P 1'
#
loop_
_entity.id
_entity.type
_entity.pdbx_description
1 polymer ?
#
loop_
_entity_poly.entity_id
_entity_poly.type
_entity_poly.pdbx_seq_one_letter_code
_entity_poly.pdbx_strand_id
1 'polypeptide(L)'
;MTLALAASTLAPLGGVQPVLAQSKLSEGTVVKVKGSTSLYYIGSAGKRYVFPNEQTFLSWYDDFSGVVEANPQDVAPLLIGGNVRYKPGALLIKIESDPKVYAVSSNGVIRWVKTETLAKQLYGDKWNLLVDDVPVAFFANYNVGTAIESAAEFDPEGEETVTLTISDSFRARIVAKQVSKNLEECEKAENQLAKIQKRLRKRGLSVDSVVDGFIQRCIASAIQPLGPGQPIPVNNDDDDDDNDGKKVTICHIPPGNASAKTTISIGWAALKAHIKHGDTLGACSGQTHGDTTAPVISAIVTTPHATSTDIGWTTNEPATSKVVYATQTLATASSTFAVANGSLVTTHAAMLPNLTPSTLYYFRVESADAKGNVATSTEQTFTTTAGPAPADTTAPVISQLSATSTNQTTASVTWQTNENATGKVTYATQPLSTATTTQMATHAGLMTSHAINLSGLTASTTYHFRVESADGSGNTATSSEMTFTTKPVPPPVDTTAPIISGLTVTPHATTTVVAWTTNEASTSKATFATQTLVTATSSQMVFNASLTTSHSLTLSNLATSTLYFFLVTSADASGNTATSTETTFLTLP
;
A
#
# COMPACT_ATOMS: atom_id res chain seq x y z
N MET A 1 78.09 -30.84 48.64
CA MET A 1 79.03 -29.98 47.89
C MET A 1 78.20 -28.95 47.13
N THR A 2 78.26 -27.72 47.64
CA THR A 2 78.00 -26.40 47.02
C THR A 2 77.41 -26.25 45.60
N LEU A 3 76.43 -25.34 45.56
CA LEU A 3 76.12 -24.26 44.59
C LEU A 3 75.36 -24.51 43.27
N ALA A 4 74.14 -23.95 43.29
CA ALA A 4 73.38 -23.19 42.29
C ALA A 4 74.14 -22.54 41.09
N LEU A 5 73.49 -22.44 39.92
CA LEU A 5 72.78 -21.23 39.44
C LEU A 5 72.10 -21.50 38.07
N ALA A 6 71.09 -20.69 37.76
CA ALA A 6 70.14 -20.78 36.65
C ALA A 6 70.59 -20.13 35.32
N ALA A 7 69.85 -20.41 34.23
CA ALA A 7 69.36 -19.49 33.15
C ALA A 7 69.17 -20.27 31.82
N SER A 8 67.94 -20.57 31.40
CA SER A 8 67.05 -19.80 30.50
C SER A 8 67.36 -19.96 29.00
N THR A 9 66.46 -20.62 28.24
CA THR A 9 65.57 -20.02 27.22
C THR A 9 64.88 -21.12 26.39
N LEU A 10 63.56 -20.98 26.23
CA LEU A 10 62.70 -21.80 25.37
C LEU A 10 62.80 -21.32 23.91
N ALA A 11 62.85 -22.26 22.97
CA ALA A 11 62.31 -22.12 21.61
C ALA A 11 61.74 -23.48 21.17
N PRO A 12 60.45 -23.60 20.78
CA PRO A 12 59.88 -24.85 20.34
C PRO A 12 60.13 -25.09 18.83
N LEU A 13 60.50 -26.32 18.53
CA LEU A 13 60.62 -26.90 17.18
C LEU A 13 59.25 -26.88 16.47
N GLY A 14 59.30 -26.44 15.21
CA GLY A 14 58.14 -26.25 14.35
C GLY A 14 57.38 -27.53 14.02
N GLY A 15 56.07 -27.48 14.22
CA GLY A 15 55.14 -28.40 13.58
C GLY A 15 54.94 -28.00 12.13
N VAL A 16 55.25 -28.91 11.20
CA VAL A 16 54.86 -28.79 9.81
C VAL A 16 53.36 -29.11 9.74
N GLN A 17 52.52 -28.08 9.57
CA GLN A 17 51.15 -28.28 9.12
C GLN A 17 51.16 -28.61 7.62
N PRO A 18 50.33 -29.56 7.15
CA PRO A 18 50.23 -29.86 5.73
C PRO A 18 49.66 -28.65 4.99
N VAL A 19 50.37 -28.25 3.92
CA VAL A 19 49.92 -27.25 2.96
C VAL A 19 48.63 -27.77 2.31
N LEU A 20 47.51 -27.11 2.61
CA LEU A 20 46.25 -27.34 1.91
C LEU A 20 46.46 -26.99 0.44
N ALA A 21 46.31 -27.97 -0.45
CA ALA A 21 46.29 -27.77 -1.88
C ALA A 21 45.21 -26.73 -2.24
N GLN A 22 45.61 -25.66 -2.91
CA GLN A 22 44.74 -24.60 -3.39
C GLN A 22 43.78 -25.19 -4.45
N SER A 23 42.48 -25.18 -4.17
CA SER A 23 41.44 -25.70 -5.08
C SER A 23 41.43 -24.92 -6.40
N LYS A 24 41.52 -25.63 -7.53
CA LYS A 24 41.65 -25.15 -8.92
C LYS A 24 40.39 -24.46 -9.50
N LEU A 25 39.44 -24.05 -8.66
CA LEU A 25 38.10 -23.59 -9.06
C LEU A 25 37.97 -22.06 -8.97
N SER A 26 37.65 -21.40 -10.09
CA SER A 26 37.43 -19.95 -10.17
C SER A 26 36.03 -19.53 -9.72
N GLU A 27 35.93 -18.36 -9.07
CA GLU A 27 34.63 -17.72 -8.79
C GLU A 27 33.82 -17.53 -10.09
N GLY A 28 32.50 -17.72 -10.03
CA GLY A 28 31.60 -17.64 -11.17
C GLY A 28 31.34 -18.98 -11.89
N THR A 29 32.13 -20.01 -11.58
CA THR A 29 32.01 -21.33 -12.22
C THR A 29 30.85 -22.14 -11.62
N VAL A 30 30.10 -22.86 -12.46
CA VAL A 30 29.17 -23.91 -11.99
C VAL A 30 29.85 -25.27 -12.12
N VAL A 31 29.87 -26.02 -11.02
CA VAL A 31 30.52 -27.33 -10.95
C VAL A 31 29.53 -28.44 -10.63
N LYS A 32 29.74 -29.59 -11.25
CA LYS A 32 29.13 -30.87 -10.89
C LYS A 32 30.17 -31.72 -10.18
N VAL A 33 29.89 -32.17 -8.97
CA VAL A 33 30.81 -33.04 -8.23
C VAL A 33 30.77 -34.44 -8.85
N LYS A 34 31.93 -34.99 -9.21
CA LYS A 34 32.03 -36.35 -9.76
C LYS A 34 31.39 -37.38 -8.82
N GLY A 35 30.45 -38.15 -9.33
CA GLY A 35 29.66 -39.12 -8.55
C GLY A 35 28.44 -38.54 -7.81
N SER A 36 28.14 -37.25 -7.99
CA SER A 36 26.92 -36.59 -7.49
C SER A 36 26.09 -36.03 -8.65
N THR A 37 24.79 -35.85 -8.42
CA THR A 37 23.88 -35.16 -9.34
C THR A 37 23.70 -33.68 -9.01
N SER A 38 24.19 -33.22 -7.86
CA SER A 38 24.03 -31.82 -7.42
C SER A 38 24.98 -30.88 -8.16
N LEU A 39 24.43 -29.73 -8.57
CA LEU A 39 25.20 -28.61 -9.12
C LEU A 39 25.49 -27.56 -8.05
N TYR A 40 26.68 -26.99 -8.11
CA TYR A 40 27.12 -25.93 -7.21
C TYR A 40 27.66 -24.74 -7.99
N TYR A 41 27.18 -23.54 -7.67
CA TYR A 41 27.81 -22.29 -8.10
C TYR A 41 28.94 -21.91 -7.13
N ILE A 42 30.13 -21.64 -7.66
CA ILE A 42 31.28 -21.18 -6.87
C ILE A 42 31.21 -19.66 -6.72
N GLY A 43 30.85 -19.20 -5.52
CA GLY A 43 30.77 -17.78 -5.20
C GLY A 43 32.02 -17.26 -4.48
N SER A 44 32.08 -15.94 -4.30
CA SER A 44 33.14 -15.27 -3.53
C SER A 44 33.35 -15.83 -2.12
N ALA A 45 34.55 -15.60 -1.58
CA ALA A 45 34.94 -15.95 -0.21
C ALA A 45 34.87 -17.46 0.09
N GLY A 46 35.16 -18.31 -0.91
CA GLY A 46 35.29 -19.76 -0.74
C GLY A 46 33.96 -20.46 -0.44
N LYS A 47 32.83 -19.91 -0.92
CA LYS A 47 31.50 -20.49 -0.72
C LYS A 47 30.99 -21.18 -1.97
N ARG A 48 30.26 -22.28 -1.78
CA ARG A 48 29.50 -22.97 -2.83
C ARG A 48 28.00 -22.87 -2.56
N TYR A 49 27.22 -22.56 -3.58
CA TYR A 49 25.76 -22.42 -3.50
C TYR A 49 25.10 -23.54 -4.30
N VAL A 50 24.12 -24.20 -3.70
CA VAL A 50 23.51 -25.41 -4.29
C VAL A 50 22.36 -25.00 -5.18
N PHE A 51 22.29 -25.53 -6.40
CA PHE A 51 21.06 -25.45 -7.20
C PHE A 51 20.06 -26.48 -6.67
N PRO A 52 18.87 -26.06 -6.17
CA PRO A 52 17.92 -26.99 -5.57
C PRO A 52 17.29 -27.96 -6.57
N ASN A 53 17.13 -27.51 -7.81
CA ASN A 53 16.58 -28.28 -8.92
C ASN A 53 17.13 -27.75 -10.26
N GLU A 54 16.87 -28.51 -11.32
CA GLU A 54 17.26 -28.17 -12.70
C GLU A 54 16.63 -26.87 -13.18
N GLN A 55 15.37 -26.62 -12.84
CA GLN A 55 14.67 -25.41 -13.30
C GLN A 55 15.29 -24.13 -12.73
N THR A 56 15.76 -24.17 -11.49
CA THR A 56 16.52 -23.05 -10.90
C THR A 56 17.80 -22.81 -11.70
N PHE A 57 18.50 -23.86 -12.14
CA PHE A 57 19.69 -23.71 -12.99
C PHE A 57 19.34 -23.12 -14.36
N LEU A 58 18.30 -23.63 -15.02
CA LEU A 58 17.86 -23.17 -16.34
C LEU A 58 17.31 -21.74 -16.33
N SER A 59 16.93 -21.20 -15.16
CA SER A 59 16.61 -19.78 -15.03
C SER A 59 17.85 -18.87 -15.18
N TRP A 60 19.06 -19.39 -14.94
CA TRP A 60 20.32 -18.63 -15.02
C TRP A 60 21.18 -18.96 -16.23
N TYR A 61 21.03 -20.16 -16.79
CA TYR A 61 21.87 -20.68 -17.87
C TYR A 61 21.00 -21.37 -18.91
N ASP A 62 21.30 -21.16 -20.19
CA ASP A 62 20.52 -21.74 -21.29
C ASP A 62 20.62 -23.28 -21.35
N ASP A 63 21.78 -23.83 -20.96
CA ASP A 63 22.03 -25.26 -20.94
C ASP A 63 23.17 -25.65 -19.97
N PHE A 64 23.52 -26.94 -19.94
CA PHE A 64 24.57 -27.48 -19.07
C PHE A 64 25.97 -27.44 -19.69
N SER A 65 26.17 -26.82 -20.86
CA SER A 65 27.47 -26.83 -21.58
C SER A 65 28.59 -26.14 -20.81
N GLY A 66 28.25 -25.16 -19.97
CA GLY A 66 29.18 -24.44 -19.09
C GLY A 66 29.48 -25.13 -17.75
N VAL A 67 28.90 -26.31 -17.48
CA VAL A 67 29.09 -27.01 -16.20
C VAL A 67 30.39 -27.80 -16.21
N VAL A 68 31.28 -27.48 -15.26
CA VAL A 68 32.58 -28.14 -15.12
C VAL A 68 32.47 -29.32 -14.17
N GLU A 69 32.94 -30.51 -14.56
CA GLU A 69 33.05 -31.64 -13.62
C GLU A 69 34.23 -31.42 -12.67
N ALA A 70 33.98 -31.46 -11.35
CA ALA A 70 34.98 -31.23 -10.32
C ALA A 70 35.14 -32.45 -9.40
N ASN A 71 36.37 -32.69 -8.93
CA ASN A 71 36.62 -33.76 -7.97
C ASN A 71 36.07 -33.39 -6.58
N PRO A 72 35.56 -34.37 -5.80
CA PRO A 72 35.04 -34.10 -4.45
C PRO A 72 36.03 -33.39 -3.53
N GLN A 73 37.33 -33.65 -3.67
CA GLN A 73 38.40 -33.06 -2.84
C GLN A 73 38.59 -31.56 -3.11
N ASP A 74 38.28 -31.09 -4.33
CA ASP A 74 38.43 -29.67 -4.69
C ASP A 74 37.23 -28.85 -4.23
N VAL A 75 36.05 -29.48 -4.11
CA VAL A 75 34.81 -28.82 -3.73
C VAL A 75 34.57 -28.91 -2.22
N ALA A 76 35.06 -29.95 -1.54
CA ALA A 76 34.89 -30.18 -0.10
C ALA A 76 35.34 -29.02 0.82
N PRO A 77 36.45 -28.29 0.53
CA PRO A 77 36.88 -27.17 1.35
C PRO A 77 35.95 -25.95 1.29
N LEU A 78 35.09 -25.86 0.27
CA LEU A 78 34.19 -24.71 0.09
C LEU A 78 32.97 -24.80 1.02
N LEU A 79 32.71 -23.72 1.75
CA LEU A 79 31.60 -23.65 2.70
C LEU A 79 30.25 -23.56 1.96
N ILE A 80 29.22 -24.23 2.49
CA ILE A 80 27.88 -24.15 1.90
C ILE A 80 27.29 -22.75 2.18
N GLY A 81 27.07 -21.98 1.13
CA GLY A 81 26.52 -20.62 1.19
C GLY A 81 25.00 -20.54 1.22
N GLY A 82 24.32 -21.65 0.90
CA GLY A 82 22.87 -21.77 0.80
C GLY A 82 22.41 -22.23 -0.58
N ASN A 83 21.12 -22.07 -0.84
CA ASN A 83 20.48 -22.46 -2.09
C ASN A 83 20.45 -21.29 -3.08
N VAL A 84 20.78 -21.57 -4.34
CA VAL A 84 20.49 -20.69 -5.48
C VAL A 84 18.97 -20.58 -5.62
N ARG A 85 18.50 -19.40 -6.00
CA ARG A 85 17.10 -19.09 -6.25
C ARG A 85 16.94 -18.77 -7.73
N TYR A 86 15.72 -18.80 -8.23
CA TYR A 86 15.41 -18.40 -9.59
C TYR A 86 15.98 -17.01 -9.92
N LYS A 87 16.46 -16.85 -11.16
CA LYS A 87 16.95 -15.57 -11.68
C LYS A 87 15.83 -14.53 -11.61
N PRO A 88 16.06 -13.36 -11.00
CA PRO A 88 15.08 -12.28 -10.98
C PRO A 88 14.63 -11.89 -12.39
N GLY A 89 13.34 -11.63 -12.57
CA GLY A 89 12.75 -11.21 -13.84
C GLY A 89 12.58 -12.30 -14.91
N ALA A 90 13.31 -13.42 -14.83
CA ALA A 90 13.36 -14.41 -15.91
C ALA A 90 12.13 -15.33 -15.99
N LEU A 91 11.62 -15.80 -14.86
CA LEU A 91 10.49 -16.72 -14.79
C LEU A 91 9.55 -16.36 -13.64
N LEU A 92 8.29 -16.76 -13.79
CA LEU A 92 7.28 -16.73 -12.75
C LEU A 92 7.34 -18.05 -11.97
N ILE A 93 7.03 -17.99 -10.68
CA ILE A 93 6.99 -19.20 -9.83
C ILE A 93 5.65 -19.35 -9.12
N LYS A 94 5.24 -20.59 -8.88
CA LYS A 94 4.09 -20.93 -8.03
C LYS A 94 4.40 -22.16 -7.17
N ILE A 95 3.51 -22.45 -6.22
CA ILE A 95 3.52 -23.70 -5.45
C ILE A 95 2.17 -24.39 -5.58
N GLU A 96 2.14 -25.71 -5.53
CA GLU A 96 0.89 -26.46 -5.70
C GLU A 96 -0.18 -26.13 -4.65
N SER A 97 0.25 -25.71 -3.45
CA SER A 97 -0.65 -25.40 -2.33
C SER A 97 -1.23 -23.98 -2.35
N ASP A 98 -0.77 -23.09 -3.25
CA ASP A 98 -1.26 -21.70 -3.35
C ASP A 98 -1.55 -21.36 -4.83
N PRO A 99 -2.77 -20.97 -5.20
CA PRO A 99 -3.11 -20.62 -6.58
C PRO A 99 -2.40 -19.35 -7.10
N LYS A 100 -1.67 -18.61 -6.26
CA LYS A 100 -0.96 -17.39 -6.65
C LYS A 100 0.28 -17.68 -7.50
N VAL A 101 0.49 -16.82 -8.48
CA VAL A 101 1.71 -16.76 -9.30
C VAL A 101 2.53 -15.55 -8.87
N TYR A 102 3.83 -15.77 -8.68
CA TYR A 102 4.74 -14.76 -8.18
C TYR A 102 5.83 -14.43 -9.19
N ALA A 103 6.10 -13.14 -9.35
CA ALA A 103 7.31 -12.66 -10.02
C ALA A 103 8.48 -12.67 -9.03
N VAL A 104 9.65 -13.10 -9.50
CA VAL A 104 10.89 -13.11 -8.70
C VAL A 104 11.60 -11.77 -8.88
N SER A 105 11.68 -10.99 -7.81
CA SER A 105 12.50 -9.78 -7.71
C SER A 105 13.91 -10.10 -7.20
N SER A 106 14.81 -9.13 -7.37
CA SER A 106 16.12 -9.11 -6.74
C SER A 106 16.08 -9.50 -5.26
N ASN A 107 17.18 -10.07 -4.76
CA ASN A 107 17.32 -10.59 -3.40
C ASN A 107 16.39 -11.77 -3.04
N GLY A 108 15.74 -12.40 -4.02
CA GLY A 108 14.83 -13.53 -3.84
C GLY A 108 13.55 -13.13 -3.08
N VAL A 109 13.07 -11.94 -3.38
CA VAL A 109 11.73 -11.49 -2.99
C VAL A 109 10.76 -11.97 -4.06
N ILE A 110 9.61 -12.50 -3.64
CA ILE A 110 8.56 -12.95 -4.56
C ILE A 110 7.34 -12.05 -4.39
N ARG A 111 6.86 -11.49 -5.49
CA ARG A 111 5.77 -10.52 -5.50
C ARG A 111 4.57 -11.09 -6.24
N TRP A 112 3.41 -11.12 -5.59
CA TRP A 112 2.21 -11.70 -6.18
C TRP A 112 1.71 -10.85 -7.35
N VAL A 113 1.57 -11.48 -8.52
CA VAL A 113 0.95 -10.88 -9.70
C VAL A 113 -0.56 -11.08 -9.59
N LYS A 114 -1.31 -10.01 -9.27
CA LYS A 114 -2.72 -10.11 -8.86
C LYS A 114 -3.69 -10.62 -9.92
N THR A 115 -3.39 -10.40 -11.21
CA THR A 115 -4.33 -10.70 -12.30
C THR A 115 -3.63 -11.29 -13.52
N GLU A 116 -4.36 -12.10 -14.29
CA GLU A 116 -3.89 -12.62 -15.58
C GLU A 116 -3.60 -11.47 -16.56
N THR A 117 -4.41 -10.42 -16.56
CA THR A 117 -4.19 -9.22 -17.39
C THR A 117 -2.83 -8.59 -17.10
N LEU A 118 -2.48 -8.48 -15.83
CA LEU A 118 -1.17 -7.95 -15.41
C LEU A 118 -0.03 -8.90 -15.80
N ALA A 119 -0.22 -10.22 -15.66
CA ALA A 119 0.79 -11.19 -16.09
C ALA A 119 1.05 -11.11 -17.61
N LYS A 120 0.01 -10.93 -18.43
CA LYS A 120 0.14 -10.70 -19.88
C LYS A 120 0.86 -9.40 -20.22
N GLN A 121 0.62 -8.34 -19.46
CA GLN A 121 1.30 -7.06 -19.66
C GLN A 121 2.80 -7.15 -19.36
N LEU A 122 3.18 -7.90 -18.32
CA LEU A 122 4.57 -8.02 -17.87
C LEU A 122 5.36 -9.05 -18.69
N TYR A 123 4.77 -10.22 -18.96
CA TYR A 123 5.47 -11.39 -19.52
C TYR A 123 4.92 -11.85 -20.89
N GLY A 124 4.01 -11.08 -21.48
CA GLY A 124 3.39 -11.37 -22.78
C GLY A 124 2.27 -12.41 -22.74
N ASP A 125 1.63 -12.64 -23.88
CA ASP A 125 0.45 -13.51 -24.00
C ASP A 125 0.69 -14.97 -23.60
N LYS A 126 1.96 -15.40 -23.62
CA LYS A 126 2.41 -16.76 -23.26
C LYS A 126 3.01 -16.83 -21.85
N TRP A 127 2.71 -15.87 -20.98
CA TRP A 127 3.23 -15.83 -19.60
C TRP A 127 3.02 -17.15 -18.84
N ASN A 128 1.95 -17.89 -19.14
CA ASN A 128 1.63 -19.17 -18.52
C ASN A 128 2.64 -20.28 -18.85
N LEU A 129 3.43 -20.14 -19.92
CA LEU A 129 4.54 -21.03 -20.25
C LEU A 129 5.83 -20.67 -19.50
N LEU A 130 5.86 -19.51 -18.84
CA LEU A 130 6.98 -19.00 -18.05
C LEU A 130 6.75 -19.24 -16.55
N VAL A 131 5.71 -20.00 -16.18
CA VAL A 131 5.38 -20.31 -14.78
C VAL A 131 5.92 -21.69 -14.43
N ASP A 132 6.86 -21.70 -13.50
CA ASP A 132 7.43 -22.92 -12.94
C ASP A 132 6.84 -23.27 -11.57
N ASP A 133 6.64 -24.56 -11.35
CA ASP A 133 6.27 -25.11 -10.06
C ASP A 133 7.50 -25.30 -9.17
N VAL A 134 7.53 -24.57 -8.05
CA VAL A 134 8.58 -24.68 -7.04
C VAL A 134 8.10 -25.60 -5.92
N PRO A 135 8.83 -26.67 -5.58
CA PRO A 135 8.50 -27.49 -4.42
C PRO A 135 8.43 -26.64 -3.15
N VAL A 136 7.41 -26.85 -2.32
CA VAL A 136 7.14 -26.04 -1.12
C VAL A 136 8.35 -25.93 -0.18
N ALA A 137 9.19 -26.96 -0.11
CA ALA A 137 10.42 -26.97 0.69
C ALA A 137 11.46 -25.94 0.22
N PHE A 138 11.49 -25.62 -1.08
CA PHE A 138 12.38 -24.60 -1.65
C PHE A 138 11.73 -23.23 -1.73
N PHE A 139 10.40 -23.15 -1.62
CA PHE A 139 9.69 -21.89 -1.51
C PHE A 139 10.07 -21.11 -0.25
N ALA A 140 10.46 -21.80 0.83
CA ALA A 140 11.01 -21.19 2.05
C ALA A 140 12.33 -20.42 1.85
N ASN A 141 12.97 -20.54 0.68
CA ASN A 141 14.16 -19.74 0.34
C ASN A 141 13.81 -18.29 -0.08
N TYR A 142 12.51 -17.99 -0.29
CA TYR A 142 12.02 -16.70 -0.75
C TYR A 142 11.33 -15.91 0.36
N ASN A 143 11.36 -14.59 0.24
CA ASN A 143 10.59 -13.68 1.08
C ASN A 143 9.40 -13.12 0.28
N VAL A 144 8.20 -13.17 0.84
CA VAL A 144 7.02 -12.58 0.18
C VAL A 144 7.08 -11.06 0.29
N GLY A 145 7.10 -10.38 -0.85
CA GLY A 145 7.09 -8.93 -0.97
C GLY A 145 5.69 -8.35 -1.18
N THR A 146 5.63 -7.04 -1.42
CA THR A 146 4.39 -6.37 -1.81
C THR A 146 3.86 -6.92 -3.13
N ALA A 147 2.54 -7.08 -3.22
CA ALA A 147 1.89 -7.49 -4.47
C ALA A 147 2.17 -6.45 -5.58
N ILE A 148 2.08 -6.90 -6.83
CA ILE A 148 2.17 -6.04 -8.01
C ILE A 148 0.73 -5.74 -8.42
N GLU A 149 0.34 -4.47 -8.41
CA GLU A 149 -1.01 -4.02 -8.72
C GLU A 149 -1.11 -3.42 -10.13
N SER A 150 0.01 -2.93 -10.67
CA SER A 150 0.09 -2.33 -11.99
C SER A 150 1.40 -2.67 -12.71
N ALA A 151 1.40 -2.61 -14.04
CA ALA A 151 2.58 -2.94 -14.86
C ALA A 151 3.76 -1.97 -14.67
N ALA A 152 3.54 -0.80 -14.06
CA ALA A 152 4.59 0.17 -13.75
C ALA A 152 5.41 -0.19 -12.49
N GLU A 153 4.90 -1.09 -11.65
CA GLU A 153 5.53 -1.44 -10.36
C GLU A 153 6.58 -2.56 -10.46
N PHE A 154 6.70 -3.18 -11.63
CA PHE A 154 7.58 -4.30 -11.86
C PHE A 154 8.03 -4.32 -13.33
N ASP A 155 9.34 -4.37 -13.54
CA ASP A 155 9.97 -4.48 -14.86
C ASP A 155 10.80 -5.78 -14.88
N PRO A 156 10.32 -6.85 -15.56
CA PRO A 156 11.04 -8.11 -15.64
C PRO A 156 12.42 -7.96 -16.29
N GLU A 157 12.53 -7.17 -17.37
CA GLU A 157 13.80 -6.96 -18.09
C GLU A 157 14.78 -6.14 -17.24
N GLY A 158 14.27 -5.16 -16.49
CA GLY A 158 15.03 -4.41 -15.48
C GLY A 158 15.60 -5.31 -14.38
N GLU A 159 14.80 -6.24 -13.84
CA GLU A 159 15.25 -7.17 -12.80
C GLU A 159 16.31 -8.17 -13.33
N GLU A 160 16.19 -8.59 -14.59
CA GLU A 160 17.19 -9.42 -15.25
C GLU A 160 18.53 -8.70 -15.50
N THR A 161 18.48 -7.42 -15.90
CA THR A 161 19.65 -6.62 -16.28
C THR A 161 20.44 -6.09 -15.08
N VAL A 162 19.78 -5.84 -13.95
CA VAL A 162 20.43 -5.44 -12.68
C VAL A 162 21.22 -6.59 -12.05
N THR A 163 20.88 -7.84 -12.38
CA THR A 163 21.47 -9.03 -11.74
C THR A 163 22.62 -9.59 -12.57
N LEU A 164 23.82 -8.98 -12.49
CA LEU A 164 24.95 -9.37 -13.35
C LEU A 164 25.61 -10.73 -12.98
N THR A 165 25.51 -11.22 -11.74
CA THR A 165 25.98 -12.58 -11.37
C THR A 165 25.20 -13.21 -10.18
N ILE A 166 25.22 -14.55 -10.06
CA ILE A 166 24.71 -15.27 -8.87
C ILE A 166 25.43 -14.79 -7.60
N SER A 167 26.74 -14.49 -7.66
CA SER A 167 27.51 -13.91 -6.55
C SER A 167 26.94 -12.57 -6.08
N ASP A 168 26.52 -11.69 -6.98
CA ASP A 168 25.99 -10.36 -6.64
C ASP A 168 24.63 -10.46 -5.93
N SER A 169 23.80 -11.44 -6.32
CA SER A 169 22.54 -11.75 -5.65
C SER A 169 22.71 -12.25 -4.19
N PHE A 170 23.89 -12.79 -3.85
CA PHE A 170 24.23 -13.28 -2.51
C PHE A 170 25.02 -12.27 -1.67
N ARG A 171 25.88 -11.44 -2.27
CA ARG A 171 26.62 -10.37 -1.59
C ARG A 171 25.66 -9.33 -0.96
N ALA A 172 24.54 -9.03 -1.64
CA ALA A 172 23.48 -8.18 -1.12
C ALA A 172 22.85 -8.68 0.20
N ARG A 173 22.86 -9.99 0.48
CA ARG A 173 22.28 -10.58 1.71
C ARG A 173 23.14 -10.33 2.96
N ILE A 174 24.47 -10.33 2.83
CA ILE A 174 25.38 -10.05 3.96
C ILE A 174 25.33 -8.56 4.31
N VAL A 175 25.28 -7.71 3.28
CA VAL A 175 25.12 -6.26 3.43
C VAL A 175 23.74 -5.93 4.01
N ALA A 176 22.64 -6.49 3.51
CA ALA A 176 21.29 -6.26 4.04
C ALA A 176 21.14 -6.71 5.50
N LYS A 177 21.71 -7.87 5.88
CA LYS A 177 21.64 -8.36 7.28
C LYS A 177 22.49 -7.51 8.23
N GLN A 178 23.63 -6.99 7.78
CA GLN A 178 24.47 -6.06 8.54
C GLN A 178 23.83 -4.66 8.64
N VAL A 179 23.21 -4.17 7.56
CA VAL A 179 22.47 -2.91 7.50
C VAL A 179 21.23 -2.94 8.39
N SER A 180 20.44 -4.01 8.38
CA SER A 180 19.28 -4.15 9.28
C SER A 180 19.69 -4.17 10.76
N LYS A 181 20.80 -4.83 11.11
CA LYS A 181 21.31 -4.85 12.49
C LYS A 181 21.82 -3.47 12.92
N ASN A 182 22.50 -2.75 12.02
CA ASN A 182 22.98 -1.39 12.27
C ASN A 182 21.83 -0.38 12.37
N LEU A 183 20.75 -0.55 11.59
CA LEU A 183 19.54 0.28 11.69
C LEU A 183 18.82 0.09 13.04
N GLU A 184 18.71 -1.14 13.53
CA GLU A 184 18.05 -1.45 14.80
C GLU A 184 18.80 -0.85 16.02
N GLU A 185 20.12 -0.69 15.90
CA GLU A 185 20.95 0.00 16.90
C GLU A 185 20.82 1.53 16.82
N CYS A 186 20.70 2.13 15.63
CA CYS A 186 20.41 3.57 15.49
C CYS A 186 18.98 3.91 15.99
N GLU A 187 17.97 3.06 15.78
CA GLU A 187 16.58 3.26 16.28
C GLU A 187 16.49 3.20 17.83
N LYS A 188 17.28 2.33 18.46
CA LYS A 188 17.41 2.30 19.93
C LYS A 188 18.07 3.58 20.47
N ALA A 189 19.01 4.17 19.73
CA ALA A 189 19.63 5.44 20.09
C ALA A 189 18.65 6.63 19.97
N GLU A 190 17.78 6.65 18.96
CA GLU A 190 16.73 7.66 18.80
C GLU A 190 15.75 7.67 19.99
N ASN A 191 15.30 6.49 20.41
CA ASN A 191 14.38 6.35 21.53
C ASN A 191 14.98 6.78 22.88
N GLN A 192 16.29 6.59 23.08
CA GLN A 192 17.00 7.09 24.27
C GLN A 192 17.17 8.61 24.23
N LEU A 193 17.48 9.16 23.07
CA LEU A 193 17.65 10.59 22.87
C LEU A 193 16.34 11.37 23.04
N ALA A 194 15.23 10.85 22.52
CA ALA A 194 13.89 11.44 22.73
C ALA A 194 13.52 11.52 24.22
N LYS A 195 13.90 10.51 25.01
CA LYS A 195 13.71 10.50 26.48
C LYS A 195 14.59 11.56 27.17
N ILE A 196 15.83 11.75 26.72
CA ILE A 196 16.75 12.76 27.25
C ILE A 196 16.26 14.18 26.92
N GLN A 197 15.83 14.43 25.68
CA GLN A 197 15.25 15.70 25.25
C GLN A 197 13.97 16.05 26.03
N LYS A 198 13.10 15.06 26.29
CA LYS A 198 11.90 15.26 27.12
C LYS A 198 12.24 15.63 28.56
N ARG A 199 13.34 15.09 29.12
CA ARG A 199 13.85 15.46 30.47
C ARG A 199 14.47 16.86 30.50
N LEU A 200 15.15 17.28 29.43
CA LEU A 200 15.79 18.59 29.32
C LEU A 200 14.76 19.73 29.12
N ARG A 201 13.72 19.51 28.29
CA ARG A 201 12.61 20.47 28.13
C ARG A 201 11.84 20.70 29.43
N LYS A 202 11.66 19.65 30.24
CA LYS A 202 11.01 19.74 31.56
C LYS A 202 11.83 20.55 32.59
N ARG A 203 13.11 20.79 32.31
CA ARG A 203 14.03 21.59 33.14
C ARG A 203 14.32 22.99 32.55
N GLY A 204 13.60 23.40 31.50
CA GLY A 204 13.71 24.74 30.91
C GLY A 204 15.01 25.02 30.15
N LEU A 205 15.77 23.99 29.79
CA LEU A 205 17.02 24.11 29.04
C LEU A 205 16.76 23.81 27.55
N SER A 206 17.02 24.78 26.66
CA SER A 206 17.00 24.57 25.21
C SER A 206 18.28 23.89 24.75
N VAL A 207 18.16 22.87 23.91
CA VAL A 207 19.29 22.23 23.23
C VAL A 207 19.08 22.41 21.73
N ASP A 208 19.55 23.55 21.22
CA ASP A 208 19.83 23.68 19.80
C ASP A 208 21.30 23.27 19.56
N SER A 209 21.52 22.46 18.51
CA SER A 209 22.82 22.18 17.83
C SER A 209 23.62 20.88 18.04
N VAL A 210 23.19 19.84 18.77
CA VAL A 210 24.06 18.62 18.91
C VAL A 210 23.66 17.38 18.11
N VAL A 211 22.49 17.29 17.47
CA VAL A 211 21.99 15.97 17.00
C VAL A 211 21.87 15.79 15.48
N ASP A 212 21.67 16.82 14.67
CA ASP A 212 21.46 16.62 13.23
C ASP A 212 22.67 16.01 12.50
N GLY A 213 23.87 16.12 13.07
CA GLY A 213 25.06 15.46 12.53
C GLY A 213 25.24 14.00 12.95
N PHE A 214 24.75 13.58 14.12
CA PHE A 214 25.03 12.24 14.64
C PHE A 214 24.21 11.16 13.92
N ILE A 215 22.95 11.47 13.62
CA ILE A 215 22.02 10.55 12.95
C ILE A 215 22.40 10.37 11.47
N GLN A 216 22.72 11.48 10.78
CA GLN A 216 23.25 11.45 9.40
C GLN A 216 24.56 10.67 9.30
N ARG A 217 25.43 10.73 10.33
CA ARG A 217 26.66 9.93 10.40
C ARG A 217 26.43 8.47 10.77
N CYS A 218 25.42 8.14 11.59
CA CYS A 218 25.02 6.75 11.91
C CYS A 218 24.56 6.02 10.64
N ILE A 219 23.70 6.70 9.85
CA ILE A 219 23.17 6.18 8.59
C ILE A 219 24.27 6.12 7.51
N ALA A 220 25.11 7.16 7.38
CA ALA A 220 26.21 7.18 6.40
C ALA A 220 27.33 6.16 6.71
N SER A 221 27.59 5.84 7.99
CA SER A 221 28.59 4.84 8.39
C SER A 221 28.10 3.40 8.24
N ALA A 222 26.78 3.17 8.18
CA ALA A 222 26.20 1.84 8.00
C ALA A 222 26.10 1.42 6.52
N ILE A 223 26.30 2.34 5.57
CA ILE A 223 26.09 2.15 4.13
C ILE A 223 27.36 2.54 3.34
N GLN A 224 28.55 2.09 3.78
CA GLN A 224 29.74 2.11 2.91
C GLN A 224 29.81 0.81 2.10
N PRO A 225 29.69 0.84 0.76
CA PRO A 225 29.97 -0.32 -0.08
C PRO A 225 31.48 -0.59 -0.17
N LEU A 226 31.88 -1.84 0.04
CA LEU A 226 33.18 -2.34 -0.38
C LEU A 226 33.18 -2.43 -1.92
N GLY A 227 33.93 -1.56 -2.59
CA GLY A 227 34.07 -1.56 -4.05
C GLY A 227 34.91 -2.73 -4.57
N PRO A 228 34.77 -3.10 -5.86
CA PRO A 228 35.59 -4.12 -6.51
C PRO A 228 37.03 -3.61 -6.74
N GLY A 229 38.04 -4.42 -6.39
CA GLY A 229 39.42 -4.21 -6.87
C GLY A 229 40.52 -3.80 -5.88
N GLN A 230 40.57 -4.35 -4.65
CA GLN A 230 41.87 -4.38 -3.95
C GLN A 230 42.74 -5.53 -4.48
N PRO A 231 43.97 -5.28 -4.98
CA PRO A 231 44.83 -6.34 -5.49
C PRO A 231 45.56 -7.07 -4.37
N ILE A 232 45.64 -8.41 -4.45
CA ILE A 232 46.68 -9.22 -3.81
C ILE A 232 47.50 -9.85 -4.95
N PRO A 233 48.85 -9.80 -4.89
CA PRO A 233 49.72 -10.23 -5.97
C PRO A 233 49.72 -11.75 -6.10
N VAL A 234 49.68 -12.25 -7.34
CA VAL A 234 50.01 -13.64 -7.65
C VAL A 234 51.14 -13.66 -8.68
N ASN A 235 52.27 -14.21 -8.23
CA ASN A 235 53.33 -14.75 -9.07
C ASN A 235 52.75 -15.90 -9.90
N ASN A 236 52.99 -15.89 -11.21
CA ASN A 236 52.82 -17.07 -12.05
C ASN A 236 54.21 -17.49 -12.53
N ASP A 237 54.65 -18.65 -12.04
CA ASP A 237 55.68 -19.47 -12.64
C ASP A 237 54.97 -20.59 -13.44
N ASP A 238 55.51 -20.84 -14.64
CA ASP A 238 55.53 -22.07 -15.46
C ASP A 238 54.19 -22.63 -16.00
N ASP A 239 54.07 -23.23 -17.18
CA ASP A 239 54.80 -23.31 -18.45
C ASP A 239 53.84 -24.08 -19.39
N ASP A 240 53.88 -23.78 -20.70
CA ASP A 240 53.72 -24.70 -21.84
C ASP A 240 53.03 -24.08 -23.06
N ASP A 241 53.87 -23.93 -24.09
CA ASP A 241 53.64 -24.01 -25.53
C ASP A 241 52.35 -23.42 -26.13
N ASP A 242 52.46 -22.16 -26.53
CA ASP A 242 52.03 -21.67 -27.85
C ASP A 242 52.62 -20.27 -28.01
N ASN A 243 53.71 -20.14 -28.77
CA ASN A 243 54.46 -18.89 -28.81
C ASN A 243 54.93 -18.44 -30.19
N ASP A 244 54.05 -18.58 -31.17
CA ASP A 244 54.17 -17.86 -32.43
C ASP A 244 53.33 -16.57 -32.36
N GLY A 245 53.94 -15.49 -31.86
CA GLY A 245 53.36 -14.14 -31.87
C GLY A 245 53.37 -13.35 -30.57
N LYS A 246 53.69 -13.94 -29.40
CA LYS A 246 53.68 -13.17 -28.13
C LYS A 246 54.94 -12.30 -28.02
N LYS A 247 54.74 -11.02 -27.71
CA LYS A 247 55.80 -10.06 -27.38
C LYS A 247 55.92 -9.94 -25.87
N VAL A 248 57.13 -9.86 -25.35
CA VAL A 248 57.45 -9.70 -23.93
C VAL A 248 58.16 -8.38 -23.70
N THR A 249 57.76 -7.69 -22.64
CA THR A 249 58.36 -6.42 -22.23
C THR A 249 59.57 -6.68 -21.34
N ILE A 250 60.71 -6.10 -21.72
CA ILE A 250 61.96 -6.18 -20.97
C ILE A 250 62.51 -4.78 -20.70
N CYS A 251 63.32 -4.66 -19.66
CA CYS A 251 64.19 -3.52 -19.41
C CYS A 251 65.53 -3.82 -20.06
N HIS A 252 65.77 -3.20 -21.22
CA HIS A 252 67.01 -3.35 -21.96
C HIS A 252 68.10 -2.45 -21.38
N ILE A 253 69.23 -3.05 -21.03
CA ILE A 253 70.40 -2.42 -20.43
C ILE A 253 71.56 -2.51 -21.43
N PRO A 254 71.89 -1.42 -22.15
CA PRO A 254 72.97 -1.43 -23.13
C PRO A 254 74.33 -1.79 -22.48
N PRO A 255 75.15 -2.65 -23.11
CA PRO A 255 76.46 -3.00 -22.59
C PRO A 255 77.33 -1.76 -22.38
N GLY A 256 77.72 -1.49 -21.13
CA GLY A 256 78.56 -0.35 -20.75
C GLY A 256 77.82 0.91 -20.28
N ASN A 257 76.48 0.92 -20.22
CA ASN A 257 75.72 2.03 -19.63
C ASN A 257 74.43 1.58 -18.92
N ALA A 258 74.55 1.21 -17.63
CA ALA A 258 73.43 0.76 -16.80
C ALA A 258 72.36 1.85 -16.52
N SER A 259 72.69 3.12 -16.76
CA SER A 259 71.80 4.27 -16.52
C SER A 259 70.92 4.59 -17.73
N ALA A 260 71.28 4.12 -18.93
CA ALA A 260 70.51 4.28 -20.17
C ALA A 260 69.55 3.09 -20.39
N LYS A 261 69.00 2.56 -19.31
CA LYS A 261 68.04 1.45 -19.37
C LYS A 261 66.74 1.92 -20.03
N THR A 262 66.24 1.16 -21.01
CA THR A 262 65.03 1.52 -21.77
C THR A 262 64.05 0.35 -21.81
N THR A 263 62.76 0.64 -21.68
CA THR A 263 61.71 -0.38 -21.78
C THR A 263 61.41 -0.65 -23.24
N ILE A 264 61.61 -1.90 -23.69
CA ILE A 264 61.33 -2.33 -25.07
C ILE A 264 60.48 -3.62 -25.06
N SER A 265 59.71 -3.84 -26.14
CA SER A 265 58.98 -5.10 -26.35
C SER A 265 59.64 -5.91 -27.46
N ILE A 266 60.09 -7.12 -27.12
CA ILE A 266 60.76 -8.06 -28.02
C ILE A 266 59.89 -9.31 -28.24
N GLY A 267 60.15 -10.09 -29.29
CA GLY A 267 59.48 -11.38 -29.47
C GLY A 267 59.93 -12.40 -28.41
N TRP A 268 59.03 -13.27 -27.96
CA TRP A 268 59.32 -14.26 -26.91
C TRP A 268 60.56 -15.13 -27.20
N ALA A 269 60.76 -15.51 -28.46
CA ALA A 269 61.95 -16.26 -28.90
C ALA A 269 63.29 -15.54 -28.64
N ALA A 270 63.28 -14.20 -28.57
CA ALA A 270 64.48 -13.38 -28.31
C ALA A 270 64.75 -13.16 -26.81
N LEU A 271 63.79 -13.46 -25.93
CA LEU A 271 63.89 -13.22 -24.48
C LEU A 271 65.10 -13.90 -23.84
N LYS A 272 65.35 -15.15 -24.21
CA LYS A 272 66.45 -15.96 -23.68
C LYS A 272 67.82 -15.38 -24.03
N ALA A 273 67.95 -14.71 -25.17
CA ALA A 273 69.18 -14.02 -25.55
C ALA A 273 69.35 -12.71 -24.77
N HIS A 274 68.29 -11.92 -24.63
CA HIS A 274 68.32 -10.65 -23.90
C HIS A 274 68.62 -10.80 -22.40
N ILE A 275 68.00 -11.79 -21.73
CA ILE A 275 68.31 -12.10 -20.32
C ILE A 275 69.79 -12.50 -20.16
N LYS A 276 70.36 -13.23 -21.13
CA LYS A 276 71.78 -13.63 -21.12
C LYS A 276 72.74 -12.44 -21.29
N HIS A 277 72.28 -11.31 -21.81
CA HIS A 277 73.05 -10.08 -22.00
C HIS A 277 72.84 -9.03 -20.88
N GLY A 278 72.08 -9.37 -19.82
CA GLY A 278 71.93 -8.51 -18.64
C GLY A 278 70.61 -7.72 -18.58
N ASP A 279 69.68 -7.95 -19.50
CA ASP A 279 68.34 -7.35 -19.49
C ASP A 279 67.43 -8.05 -18.46
N THR A 280 66.47 -7.33 -17.89
CA THR A 280 65.51 -7.89 -16.92
C THR A 280 64.10 -7.94 -17.47
N LEU A 281 63.32 -8.95 -17.08
CA LEU A 281 61.89 -9.04 -17.38
C LEU A 281 61.12 -7.88 -16.72
N GLY A 282 60.18 -7.28 -17.46
CA GLY A 282 59.39 -6.14 -17.00
C GLY A 282 59.97 -4.78 -17.38
N ALA A 283 59.20 -3.71 -17.18
CA ALA A 283 59.63 -2.34 -17.50
C ALA A 283 60.75 -1.85 -16.58
N CYS A 284 61.59 -0.93 -17.06
CA CYS A 284 62.63 -0.33 -16.24
C CYS A 284 62.04 0.48 -15.08
N SER A 285 62.41 0.13 -13.83
CA SER A 285 61.98 0.87 -12.64
C SER A 285 62.51 2.31 -12.65
N GLY A 286 61.59 3.29 -12.65
CA GLY A 286 61.92 4.72 -12.56
C GLY A 286 61.56 5.60 -13.77
N GLN A 287 60.79 5.12 -14.74
CA GLN A 287 60.21 5.99 -15.79
C GLN A 287 58.70 6.13 -15.59
N THR A 288 58.24 7.28 -15.06
CA THR A 288 56.83 7.66 -15.11
C THR A 288 56.50 8.15 -16.51
N HIS A 289 55.85 7.31 -17.32
CA HIS A 289 55.09 7.82 -18.45
C HIS A 289 53.93 8.63 -17.84
N GLY A 290 53.90 9.95 -18.09
CA GLY A 290 52.81 10.79 -17.61
C GLY A 290 51.53 10.35 -18.30
N ASP A 291 50.53 9.96 -17.52
CA ASP A 291 49.18 9.81 -18.05
C ASP A 291 48.69 11.17 -18.52
N THR A 292 48.43 11.29 -19.81
CA THR A 292 47.92 12.52 -20.45
C THR A 292 46.50 12.34 -20.96
N THR A 293 45.88 11.19 -20.72
CA THR A 293 44.52 10.90 -21.17
C THR A 293 43.54 11.19 -20.06
N ALA A 294 42.43 11.85 -20.41
CA ALA A 294 41.35 12.09 -19.45
C ALA A 294 40.47 10.83 -19.32
N PRO A 295 39.82 10.63 -18.16
CA PRO A 295 38.91 9.51 -17.95
C PRO A 295 37.72 9.58 -18.91
N VAL A 296 37.24 8.44 -19.40
CA VAL A 296 36.05 8.37 -20.27
C VAL A 296 34.81 8.19 -19.39
N ILE A 297 33.91 9.17 -19.41
CA ILE A 297 32.63 9.13 -18.67
C ILE A 297 31.59 8.33 -19.47
N SER A 298 30.87 7.44 -18.81
CA SER A 298 29.77 6.66 -19.41
C SER A 298 28.67 6.29 -18.38
N ALA A 299 27.56 5.73 -18.86
CA ALA A 299 26.44 5.25 -18.05
C ALA A 299 25.85 6.30 -17.07
N ILE A 300 25.64 7.53 -17.54
CA ILE A 300 25.00 8.57 -16.74
C ILE A 300 23.52 8.24 -16.55
N VAL A 301 23.09 8.11 -15.30
CA VAL A 301 21.70 7.83 -14.90
C VAL A 301 21.24 8.84 -13.86
N THR A 302 19.94 9.17 -13.88
CA THR A 302 19.33 10.06 -12.89
C THR A 302 18.09 9.42 -12.29
N THR A 303 17.91 9.61 -10.97
CA THR A 303 16.73 9.18 -10.23
C THR A 303 16.15 10.40 -9.52
N PRO A 304 15.22 11.14 -10.17
CA PRO A 304 14.66 12.34 -9.58
C PRO A 304 13.65 12.04 -8.47
N HIS A 305 13.68 12.85 -7.42
CA HIS A 305 12.70 12.92 -6.33
C HIS A 305 12.08 14.33 -6.31
N ALA A 306 11.20 14.60 -5.33
CA ALA A 306 10.51 15.89 -5.26
C ALA A 306 11.46 17.05 -4.94
N THR A 307 12.41 16.84 -4.04
CA THR A 307 13.35 17.89 -3.60
C THR A 307 14.81 17.48 -3.70
N SER A 308 15.09 16.37 -4.37
CA SER A 308 16.45 15.90 -4.63
C SER A 308 16.53 15.09 -5.91
N THR A 309 17.74 14.75 -6.33
CA THR A 309 17.97 13.80 -7.43
C THR A 309 19.28 13.08 -7.19
N ASP A 310 19.28 11.77 -7.39
CA ASP A 310 20.49 10.96 -7.39
C ASP A 310 21.03 10.83 -8.81
N ILE A 311 22.33 11.04 -8.98
CA ILE A 311 23.01 10.97 -10.27
C ILE A 311 24.14 9.96 -10.16
N GLY A 312 24.10 8.94 -11.01
CA GLY A 312 25.12 7.89 -11.10
C GLY A 312 25.83 7.92 -12.45
N TRP A 313 27.12 7.62 -12.47
CA TRP A 313 27.89 7.42 -13.71
C TRP A 313 29.14 6.59 -13.47
N THR A 314 29.84 6.20 -14.53
CA THR A 314 31.08 5.40 -14.46
C THR A 314 32.19 6.03 -15.28
N THR A 315 33.43 5.70 -14.93
CA THR A 315 34.64 6.02 -15.72
C THR A 315 35.46 4.76 -15.99
N ASN A 316 36.21 4.77 -17.10
CA ASN A 316 37.12 3.67 -17.46
C ASN A 316 38.38 3.59 -16.56
N GLU A 317 38.59 4.57 -15.69
CA GLU A 317 39.70 4.64 -14.73
C GLU A 317 39.31 5.42 -13.46
N PRO A 318 40.02 5.27 -12.33
CA PRO A 318 39.69 5.96 -11.08
C PRO A 318 39.78 7.49 -11.22
N ALA A 319 38.65 8.17 -11.01
CA ALA A 319 38.55 9.62 -11.12
C ALA A 319 37.73 10.23 -9.98
N THR A 320 37.83 11.55 -9.83
CA THR A 320 37.01 12.35 -8.92
C THR A 320 35.58 12.48 -9.45
N SER A 321 34.64 12.89 -8.59
CA SER A 321 33.23 13.05 -8.95
C SER A 321 32.82 14.51 -8.79
N LYS A 322 32.25 15.14 -9.82
CA LYS A 322 31.66 16.47 -9.71
C LYS A 322 30.43 16.59 -10.60
N VAL A 323 29.36 17.17 -10.07
CA VAL A 323 28.15 17.52 -10.83
C VAL A 323 27.95 19.01 -10.76
N VAL A 324 27.70 19.65 -11.90
CA VAL A 324 27.33 21.06 -12.01
C VAL A 324 25.92 21.16 -12.58
N TYR A 325 25.04 21.93 -11.97
CA TYR A 325 23.63 21.99 -12.35
C TYR A 325 22.98 23.38 -12.17
N ALA A 326 21.89 23.63 -12.90
CA ALA A 326 21.09 24.87 -12.83
C ALA A 326 19.66 24.64 -13.36
N THR A 327 18.76 25.62 -13.18
CA THR A 327 17.39 25.61 -13.74
C THR A 327 17.30 26.16 -15.17
N GLN A 328 18.44 26.54 -15.75
CA GLN A 328 18.61 26.97 -17.13
C GLN A 328 19.80 26.19 -17.71
N THR A 329 19.94 26.18 -19.04
CA THR A 329 21.13 25.60 -19.70
C THR A 329 22.41 26.19 -19.10
N LEU A 330 23.40 25.35 -18.79
CA LEU A 330 24.61 25.73 -18.06
C LEU A 330 25.43 26.79 -18.79
N ALA A 331 25.27 26.92 -20.11
CA ALA A 331 25.92 27.95 -20.92
C ALA A 331 25.37 29.37 -20.69
N THR A 332 24.10 29.50 -20.30
CA THR A 332 23.40 30.79 -20.14
C THR A 332 22.93 31.06 -18.72
N ALA A 333 23.06 30.06 -17.83
CA ALA A 333 22.65 30.17 -16.44
C ALA A 333 23.40 31.30 -15.72
N SER A 334 22.66 32.22 -15.11
CA SER A 334 23.23 33.32 -14.31
C SER A 334 23.91 32.84 -13.03
N SER A 335 23.54 31.65 -12.55
CA SER A 335 24.16 30.96 -11.44
C SER A 335 24.08 29.44 -11.64
N THR A 336 25.13 28.74 -11.21
CA THR A 336 25.20 27.28 -11.20
C THR A 336 25.52 26.78 -9.81
N PHE A 337 25.00 25.61 -9.46
CA PHE A 337 25.33 24.88 -8.24
C PHE A 337 26.24 23.71 -8.57
N ALA A 338 26.99 23.23 -7.58
CA ALA A 338 27.82 22.05 -7.76
C ALA A 338 27.90 21.18 -6.50
N VAL A 339 28.00 19.87 -6.72
CA VAL A 339 28.33 18.87 -5.70
C VAL A 339 29.59 18.14 -6.17
N ALA A 340 30.59 17.99 -5.31
CA ALA A 340 31.86 17.36 -5.67
C ALA A 340 32.38 16.43 -4.56
N ASN A 341 33.08 15.38 -4.97
CA ASN A 341 33.77 14.42 -4.13
C ASN A 341 35.15 14.12 -4.75
N GLY A 342 36.22 14.34 -3.97
CA GLY A 342 37.60 14.14 -4.41
C GLY A 342 38.12 12.70 -4.34
N SER A 343 37.29 11.73 -3.94
CA SER A 343 37.68 10.32 -3.91
C SER A 343 37.83 9.77 -5.33
N LEU A 344 38.92 9.06 -5.59
CA LEU A 344 39.16 8.41 -6.88
C LEU A 344 38.45 7.06 -6.94
N VAL A 345 37.40 6.98 -7.76
CA VAL A 345 36.56 5.79 -7.95
C VAL A 345 36.20 5.63 -9.43
N THR A 346 35.76 4.45 -9.84
CA THR A 346 35.27 4.17 -11.21
C THR A 346 33.74 4.13 -11.30
N THR A 347 33.06 4.11 -10.15
CA THR A 347 31.61 4.19 -10.03
C THR A 347 31.27 5.37 -9.13
N HIS A 348 30.58 6.34 -9.71
CA HIS A 348 30.30 7.62 -9.09
C HIS A 348 28.83 7.71 -8.73
N ALA A 349 28.55 8.38 -7.61
CA ALA A 349 27.21 8.75 -7.20
C ALA A 349 27.23 10.14 -6.56
N ALA A 350 26.27 10.99 -6.91
CA ALA A 350 26.08 12.30 -6.31
C ALA A 350 24.59 12.56 -6.08
N MET A 351 24.24 12.98 -4.87
CA MET A 351 22.89 13.44 -4.53
C MET A 351 22.86 14.97 -4.63
N LEU A 352 21.91 15.51 -5.39
CA LEU A 352 21.61 16.94 -5.45
C LEU A 352 20.45 17.25 -4.48
N PRO A 353 20.67 17.94 -3.35
CA PRO A 353 19.62 18.26 -2.40
C PRO A 353 18.92 19.61 -2.70
N ASN A 354 17.83 19.89 -1.98
CA ASN A 354 17.13 21.19 -1.94
C ASN A 354 16.66 21.70 -3.31
N LEU A 355 16.25 20.77 -4.18
CA LEU A 355 15.64 21.09 -5.46
C LEU A 355 14.18 21.49 -5.28
N THR A 356 13.64 22.26 -6.22
CA THR A 356 12.22 22.62 -6.24
C THR A 356 11.43 21.50 -6.92
N PRO A 357 10.28 21.05 -6.38
CA PRO A 357 9.44 20.04 -7.04
C PRO A 357 8.92 20.47 -8.42
N SER A 358 8.62 19.50 -9.28
CA SER A 358 8.11 19.72 -10.64
C SER A 358 8.95 20.72 -11.47
N THR A 359 10.26 20.76 -11.27
CA THR A 359 11.17 21.75 -11.87
C THR A 359 12.20 21.04 -12.74
N LEU A 360 12.40 21.56 -13.96
CA LEU A 360 13.42 21.09 -14.89
C LEU A 360 14.80 21.64 -14.50
N TYR A 361 15.79 20.76 -14.44
CA TYR A 361 17.19 21.08 -14.21
C TYR A 361 18.07 20.59 -15.37
N TYR A 362 19.12 21.36 -15.64
CA TYR A 362 20.19 21.06 -16.58
C TYR A 362 21.44 20.77 -15.77
N PHE A 363 22.16 19.70 -16.12
CA PHE A 363 23.38 19.30 -15.42
C PHE A 363 24.42 18.70 -16.36
N ARG A 364 25.67 18.67 -15.89
CA ARG A 364 26.75 17.88 -16.48
C ARG A 364 27.60 17.30 -15.37
N VAL A 365 28.31 16.22 -15.67
CA VAL A 365 29.27 15.61 -14.74
C VAL A 365 30.70 15.84 -15.23
N GLU A 366 31.61 16.04 -14.27
CA GLU A 366 33.04 16.28 -14.48
C GLU A 366 33.82 15.27 -13.62
N SER A 367 34.81 14.61 -14.21
CA SER A 367 35.65 13.62 -13.52
C SER A 367 37.12 13.85 -13.86
N ALA A 368 37.96 13.93 -12.83
CA ALA A 368 39.41 14.14 -12.99
C ALA A 368 40.20 12.97 -12.41
N ASP A 369 41.16 12.45 -13.18
CA ASP A 369 42.06 11.37 -12.73
C ASP A 369 43.08 11.85 -11.65
N ALA A 370 43.97 10.94 -11.23
CA ALA A 370 45.02 11.26 -10.25
C ALA A 370 46.10 12.23 -10.76
N LYS A 371 46.21 12.44 -12.08
CA LYS A 371 47.16 13.35 -12.73
C LYS A 371 46.55 14.72 -13.05
N GLY A 372 45.24 14.87 -12.85
CA GLY A 372 44.49 16.10 -13.08
C GLY A 372 43.93 16.22 -14.49
N ASN A 373 43.94 15.16 -15.30
CA ASN A 373 43.25 15.17 -16.60
C ASN A 373 41.74 15.11 -16.35
N VAL A 374 40.99 16.07 -16.91
CA VAL A 374 39.54 16.24 -16.65
C VAL A 374 38.74 15.85 -17.88
N ALA A 375 37.71 15.04 -17.68
CA ALA A 375 36.65 14.83 -18.64
C ALA A 375 35.34 15.46 -18.17
N THR A 376 34.56 15.94 -19.13
CA THR A 376 33.28 16.61 -18.92
C THR A 376 32.24 15.98 -19.83
N SER A 377 31.09 15.58 -19.29
CA SER A 377 29.99 15.06 -20.10
C SER A 377 29.33 16.16 -20.93
N THR A 378 28.54 15.75 -21.92
CA THR A 378 27.54 16.64 -22.52
C THR A 378 26.51 17.06 -21.46
N GLU A 379 25.85 18.19 -21.69
CA GLU A 379 24.72 18.62 -20.85
C GLU A 379 23.56 17.63 -20.97
N GLN A 380 22.94 17.34 -19.84
CA GLN A 380 21.81 16.45 -19.67
C GLN A 380 20.74 17.17 -18.86
N THR A 381 19.53 16.61 -18.81
CA THR A 381 18.42 17.18 -18.04
C THR A 381 17.73 16.15 -17.18
N PHE A 382 17.05 16.63 -16.13
CA PHE A 382 16.08 15.86 -15.37
C PHE A 382 14.99 16.79 -14.82
N THR A 383 13.83 16.23 -14.51
CA THR A 383 12.72 16.97 -13.88
C THR A 383 12.43 16.33 -12.53
N THR A 384 12.44 17.12 -11.46
CA THR A 384 12.03 16.65 -10.13
C THR A 384 10.58 16.21 -10.14
N THR A 385 10.24 15.19 -9.35
CA THR A 385 8.86 14.70 -9.26
C THR A 385 7.97 15.74 -8.57
N ALA A 386 6.65 15.55 -8.68
CA ALA A 386 5.72 16.33 -7.88
C ALA A 386 5.98 16.11 -6.37
N GLY A 387 5.87 17.19 -5.60
CA GLY A 387 5.84 17.10 -4.13
C GLY A 387 4.48 16.60 -3.64
N PRO A 388 4.37 16.24 -2.35
CA PRO A 388 3.08 15.95 -1.76
C PRO A 388 2.13 17.14 -1.94
N ALA A 389 0.88 16.85 -2.28
CA ALA A 389 -0.16 17.88 -2.32
C ALA A 389 -0.25 18.57 -0.95
N PRO A 390 -0.51 19.89 -0.90
CA PRO A 390 -0.73 20.57 0.38
C PRO A 390 -1.89 19.89 1.12
N ALA A 391 -1.76 19.76 2.44
CA ALA A 391 -2.83 19.23 3.27
C ALA A 391 -4.08 20.09 3.10
N ASP A 392 -5.22 19.43 2.97
CA ASP A 392 -6.51 20.11 2.91
C ASP A 392 -6.89 20.64 4.30
N THR A 393 -7.10 21.94 4.36
CA THR A 393 -7.44 22.68 5.59
C THR A 393 -8.78 23.41 5.49
N THR A 394 -9.55 23.18 4.42
CA THR A 394 -10.82 23.87 4.19
C THR A 394 -11.96 23.01 4.71
N ALA A 395 -12.79 23.58 5.59
CA ALA A 395 -13.97 22.87 6.10
C ALA A 395 -15.13 22.87 5.07
N PRO A 396 -16.00 21.84 5.12
CA PRO A 396 -17.15 21.77 4.23
C PRO A 396 -18.13 22.92 4.48
N VAL A 397 -18.66 23.51 3.42
CA VAL A 397 -19.71 24.55 3.50
C VAL A 397 -21.07 23.89 3.51
N ILE A 398 -21.81 24.04 4.62
CA ILE A 398 -23.17 23.50 4.78
C ILE A 398 -24.19 24.46 4.15
N SER A 399 -25.11 23.91 3.35
CA SER A 399 -26.18 24.66 2.68
C SER A 399 -27.48 23.85 2.60
N GLN A 400 -28.58 24.50 2.21
CA GLN A 400 -29.91 23.88 2.03
C GLN A 400 -30.41 23.09 3.27
N LEU A 401 -30.07 23.55 4.47
CA LEU A 401 -30.50 22.91 5.71
C LEU A 401 -32.02 23.03 5.87
N SER A 402 -32.69 21.89 6.06
CA SER A 402 -34.13 21.81 6.27
C SER A 402 -34.46 20.63 7.18
N ALA A 403 -35.60 20.72 7.87
CA ALA A 403 -36.17 19.61 8.62
C ALA A 403 -37.69 19.57 8.41
N THR A 404 -38.24 18.37 8.25
CA THR A 404 -39.69 18.17 8.06
C THR A 404 -40.19 17.03 8.93
N SER A 405 -41.25 17.29 9.72
CA SER A 405 -41.92 16.24 10.49
C SER A 405 -42.69 15.31 9.55
N THR A 406 -42.37 14.02 9.60
CA THR A 406 -43.01 13.01 8.76
C THR A 406 -44.27 12.46 9.44
N ASN A 407 -44.24 12.23 10.75
CA ASN A 407 -45.40 11.88 11.58
C ASN A 407 -45.29 12.48 13.00
N GLN A 408 -46.15 12.04 13.94
CA GLN A 408 -46.18 12.55 15.32
C GLN A 408 -44.93 12.23 16.16
N THR A 409 -44.10 11.25 15.75
CA THR A 409 -42.90 10.80 16.48
C THR A 409 -41.63 10.74 15.62
N THR A 410 -41.66 11.22 14.37
CA THR A 410 -40.52 11.16 13.43
C THR A 410 -40.38 12.44 12.59
N ALA A 411 -39.14 12.73 12.18
CA ALA A 411 -38.80 13.82 11.29
C ALA A 411 -37.62 13.44 10.37
N SER A 412 -37.42 14.16 9.27
CA SER A 412 -36.28 14.02 8.38
C SER A 412 -35.53 15.34 8.31
N VAL A 413 -34.21 15.32 8.53
CA VAL A 413 -33.31 16.47 8.45
C VAL A 413 -32.41 16.30 7.24
N THR A 414 -32.36 17.30 6.37
CA THR A 414 -31.62 17.26 5.10
C THR A 414 -30.76 18.49 4.91
N TRP A 415 -29.57 18.34 4.31
CA TRP A 415 -28.69 19.44 3.94
C TRP A 415 -27.72 19.01 2.83
N GLN A 416 -26.93 19.96 2.33
CA GLN A 416 -25.87 19.74 1.36
C GLN A 416 -24.53 20.27 1.85
N THR A 417 -23.45 19.69 1.34
CA THR A 417 -22.07 20.16 1.50
C THR A 417 -21.43 20.37 0.13
N ASN A 418 -20.54 21.37 0.00
CA ASN A 418 -19.80 21.63 -1.25
C ASN A 418 -18.70 20.59 -1.53
N GLU A 419 -18.43 19.70 -0.58
CA GLU A 419 -17.50 18.59 -0.69
C GLU A 419 -18.01 17.37 0.07
N ASN A 420 -17.37 16.22 -0.16
CA ASN A 420 -17.73 14.96 0.49
C ASN A 420 -17.44 15.02 1.99
N ALA A 421 -18.49 14.96 2.80
CA ALA A 421 -18.38 15.04 4.25
C ALA A 421 -19.26 13.99 4.94
N THR A 422 -19.05 13.74 6.23
CA THR A 422 -19.94 12.96 7.09
C THR A 422 -21.17 13.78 7.47
N GLY A 423 -22.17 13.13 8.10
CA GLY A 423 -23.35 13.83 8.62
C GLY A 423 -23.67 13.53 10.07
N LYS A 424 -23.98 14.56 10.84
CA LYS A 424 -24.42 14.49 12.24
C LYS A 424 -25.48 15.53 12.52
N VAL A 425 -26.58 15.11 13.13
CA VAL A 425 -27.63 15.99 13.67
C VAL A 425 -27.59 15.93 15.19
N THR A 426 -27.51 17.07 15.84
CA THR A 426 -27.71 17.21 17.30
C THR A 426 -29.02 17.95 17.54
N TYR A 427 -29.90 17.43 18.39
CA TYR A 427 -31.23 18.01 18.62
C TYR A 427 -31.72 17.88 20.06
N ALA A 428 -32.58 18.80 20.49
CA ALA A 428 -33.20 18.81 21.82
C ALA A 428 -34.54 19.56 21.80
N THR A 429 -35.33 19.47 22.88
CA THR A 429 -36.59 20.23 23.03
C THR A 429 -36.37 21.66 23.53
N GLN A 430 -35.16 21.98 24.00
CA GLN A 430 -34.70 23.31 24.38
C GLN A 430 -33.65 23.81 23.38
N PRO A 431 -33.39 25.13 23.29
CA PRO A 431 -32.27 25.66 22.52
C PRO A 431 -30.96 24.94 22.86
N LEU A 432 -30.16 24.56 21.87
CA LEU A 432 -28.98 23.71 22.09
C LEU A 432 -27.90 24.38 22.94
N SER A 433 -27.93 25.71 23.06
CA SER A 433 -27.05 26.49 23.93
C SER A 433 -27.38 26.35 25.42
N THR A 434 -28.62 26.03 25.76
CA THR A 434 -29.11 25.92 27.15
C THR A 434 -29.67 24.54 27.50
N ALA A 435 -29.73 23.62 26.53
CA ALA A 435 -30.22 22.27 26.73
C ALA A 435 -29.35 21.48 27.72
N THR A 436 -29.99 20.91 28.75
CA THR A 436 -29.34 20.00 29.71
C THR A 436 -29.13 18.61 29.14
N THR A 437 -29.86 18.23 28.10
CA THR A 437 -29.75 16.95 27.41
C THR A 437 -29.96 17.15 25.92
N THR A 438 -29.09 16.55 25.11
CA THR A 438 -29.19 16.56 23.65
C THR A 438 -29.20 15.12 23.14
N GLN A 439 -29.87 14.90 22.02
CA GLN A 439 -29.84 13.66 21.27
C GLN A 439 -29.03 13.86 19.99
N MET A 440 -28.51 12.75 19.46
CA MET A 440 -27.70 12.77 18.25
C MET A 440 -28.06 11.63 17.32
N ALA A 441 -27.98 11.89 16.02
CA ALA A 441 -28.07 10.91 14.96
C ALA A 441 -26.96 11.17 13.93
N THR A 442 -26.28 10.13 13.46
CA THR A 442 -25.09 10.27 12.60
C THR A 442 -25.11 9.29 11.44
N HIS A 443 -24.38 9.65 10.39
CA HIS A 443 -23.99 8.78 9.28
C HIS A 443 -22.53 9.07 8.91
N ALA A 444 -21.75 8.00 8.71
CA ALA A 444 -20.30 8.09 8.50
C ALA A 444 -19.87 8.14 7.01
N GLY A 445 -20.79 7.94 6.07
CA GLY A 445 -20.45 8.01 4.65
C GLY A 445 -20.12 9.44 4.21
N LEU A 446 -19.12 9.55 3.35
CA LEU A 446 -18.67 10.80 2.77
C LEU A 446 -19.47 11.12 1.51
N MET A 447 -20.37 12.09 1.58
CA MET A 447 -21.26 12.51 0.49
C MET A 447 -21.56 14.01 0.55
N THR A 448 -22.16 14.54 -0.52
CA THR A 448 -22.53 15.98 -0.63
C THR A 448 -23.99 16.27 -0.34
N SER A 449 -24.86 15.27 -0.33
CA SER A 449 -26.29 15.42 0.00
C SER A 449 -26.60 14.53 1.18
N HIS A 450 -27.13 15.11 2.26
CA HIS A 450 -27.32 14.42 3.53
C HIS A 450 -28.80 14.32 3.86
N ALA A 451 -29.22 13.18 4.40
CA ALA A 451 -30.56 12.96 4.93
C ALA A 451 -30.50 12.05 6.16
N ILE A 452 -30.92 12.55 7.31
CA ILE A 452 -30.98 11.78 8.56
C ILE A 452 -32.41 11.78 9.09
N ASN A 453 -32.96 10.58 9.28
CA ASN A 453 -34.29 10.38 9.86
C ASN A 453 -34.17 10.28 11.39
N LEU A 454 -34.99 11.08 12.08
CA LEU A 454 -35.11 11.10 13.53
C LEU A 454 -36.36 10.32 13.96
N SER A 455 -36.24 9.56 15.04
CA SER A 455 -37.32 8.74 15.61
C SER A 455 -37.43 8.90 17.12
N GLY A 456 -38.54 8.44 17.71
CA GLY A 456 -38.75 8.50 19.15
C GLY A 456 -39.02 9.93 19.66
N LEU A 457 -39.54 10.80 18.80
CA LEU A 457 -39.89 12.17 19.16
C LEU A 457 -41.26 12.22 19.85
N THR A 458 -41.50 13.26 20.64
CA THR A 458 -42.79 13.52 21.27
C THR A 458 -43.69 14.31 20.31
N ALA A 459 -44.99 13.98 20.26
CA ALA A 459 -45.96 14.68 19.43
C ALA A 459 -46.17 16.15 19.86
N SER A 460 -46.59 17.01 18.93
CA SER A 460 -46.81 18.45 19.17
C SER A 460 -45.65 19.17 19.86
N THR A 461 -44.41 18.73 19.63
CA THR A 461 -43.22 19.21 20.34
C THR A 461 -42.26 19.88 19.37
N THR A 462 -41.80 21.08 19.72
CA THR A 462 -40.76 21.79 18.98
C THR A 462 -39.38 21.28 19.38
N TYR A 463 -38.56 20.97 18.39
CA TYR A 463 -37.17 20.57 18.53
C TYR A 463 -36.26 21.62 17.92
N HIS A 464 -35.19 21.94 18.64
CA HIS A 464 -34.04 22.73 18.19
C HIS A 464 -32.97 21.76 17.70
N PHE A 465 -32.39 22.02 16.54
CA PHE A 465 -31.36 21.16 15.96
C PHE A 465 -30.27 21.96 15.24
N ARG A 466 -29.10 21.36 15.14
CA ARG A 466 -28.00 21.80 14.26
C ARG A 466 -27.36 20.58 13.62
N VAL A 467 -26.68 20.81 12.50
CA VAL A 467 -25.92 19.77 11.82
C VAL A 467 -24.43 20.06 11.83
N GLU A 468 -23.64 18.99 11.84
CA GLU A 468 -22.18 19.00 11.79
C GLU A 468 -21.74 18.05 10.68
N SER A 469 -20.82 18.51 9.84
CA SER A 469 -20.22 17.73 8.75
C SER A 469 -18.71 17.84 8.81
N ALA A 470 -18.03 16.70 8.61
CA ALA A 470 -16.58 16.61 8.60
C ALA A 470 -16.12 16.00 7.27
N ASP A 471 -15.17 16.64 6.57
CA ASP A 471 -14.60 16.07 5.35
C ASP A 471 -13.69 14.85 5.64
N GLY A 472 -13.11 14.27 4.60
CA GLY A 472 -12.17 13.14 4.73
C GLY A 472 -10.84 13.50 5.41
N SER A 473 -10.51 14.79 5.48
CA SER A 473 -9.29 15.35 6.10
C SER A 473 -9.49 15.69 7.58
N GLY A 474 -10.75 15.67 8.06
CA GLY A 474 -11.15 15.97 9.42
C GLY A 474 -11.51 17.43 9.68
N ASN A 475 -11.60 18.28 8.66
CA ASN A 475 -12.07 19.66 8.84
C ASN A 475 -13.59 19.65 9.07
N THR A 476 -14.06 20.40 10.07
CA THR A 476 -15.46 20.35 10.49
C THR A 476 -16.17 21.67 10.28
N ALA A 477 -17.44 21.59 9.90
CA ALA A 477 -18.36 22.72 9.87
C ALA A 477 -19.63 22.40 10.65
N THR A 478 -20.20 23.43 11.26
CA THR A 478 -21.43 23.34 12.03
C THR A 478 -22.41 24.39 11.51
N SER A 479 -23.68 24.03 11.33
CA SER A 479 -24.73 24.95 10.90
C SER A 479 -25.16 25.88 12.03
N SER A 480 -25.89 26.94 11.68
CA SER A 480 -26.75 27.63 12.64
C SER A 480 -27.82 26.69 13.19
N GLU A 481 -28.34 27.01 14.37
CA GLU A 481 -29.48 26.30 14.94
C GLU A 481 -30.76 26.61 14.15
N MET A 482 -31.59 25.59 13.95
CA MET A 482 -32.89 25.65 13.29
C MET A 482 -33.91 24.89 14.15
N THR A 483 -35.20 25.03 13.84
CA THR A 483 -36.27 24.35 14.57
C THR A 483 -37.24 23.61 13.63
N PHE A 484 -37.90 22.59 14.17
CA PHE A 484 -39.08 21.96 13.56
C PHE A 484 -40.05 21.51 14.66
N THR A 485 -41.32 21.31 14.32
CA THR A 485 -42.36 20.84 15.26
C THR A 485 -42.98 19.56 14.74
N THR A 486 -43.12 18.55 15.62
CA THR A 486 -43.79 17.29 15.28
C THR A 486 -45.31 17.47 15.12
N LYS A 487 -45.92 16.62 14.29
CA LYS A 487 -47.38 16.62 14.11
C LYS A 487 -48.11 16.27 15.43
N PRO A 488 -49.35 16.76 15.63
CA PRO A 488 -50.18 16.35 16.75
C PRO A 488 -50.62 14.90 16.65
N VAL A 489 -50.98 14.31 17.79
CA VAL A 489 -51.62 12.99 17.84
C VAL A 489 -53.01 13.12 17.18
N PRO A 490 -53.37 12.24 16.21
CA PRO A 490 -54.72 12.22 15.65
C PRO A 490 -55.76 12.01 16.75
N PRO A 491 -56.97 12.59 16.63
CA PRO A 491 -58.06 12.29 17.55
C PRO A 491 -58.33 10.77 17.58
N PRO A 492 -58.67 10.19 18.74
CA PRO A 492 -59.12 8.80 18.78
C PRO A 492 -60.35 8.65 17.88
N VAL A 493 -60.36 7.62 17.03
CA VAL A 493 -61.54 7.25 16.25
C VAL A 493 -62.60 6.64 17.17
N ASP A 494 -63.86 6.99 16.93
CA ASP A 494 -64.97 6.39 17.66
C ASP A 494 -65.16 4.94 17.22
N THR A 495 -65.25 4.05 18.19
CA THR A 495 -65.41 2.59 17.99
C THR A 495 -66.62 2.05 18.74
N THR A 496 -67.37 2.90 19.43
CA THR A 496 -68.56 2.49 20.18
C THR A 496 -69.78 2.65 19.29
N ALA A 497 -70.63 1.62 19.26
CA ALA A 497 -71.90 1.70 18.55
C ALA A 497 -72.94 2.46 19.38
N PRO A 498 -73.91 3.12 18.74
CA PRO A 498 -74.99 3.81 19.43
C PRO A 498 -75.84 2.84 20.24
N ILE A 499 -76.26 3.19 21.45
CA ILE A 499 -77.12 2.36 22.29
C ILE A 499 -78.57 2.72 22.03
N ILE A 500 -79.32 1.78 21.43
CA ILE A 500 -80.76 1.94 21.17
C ILE A 500 -81.56 1.74 22.47
N SER A 501 -82.44 2.68 22.78
CA SER A 501 -83.30 2.66 23.97
C SER A 501 -84.68 3.27 23.68
N GLY A 502 -85.64 3.09 24.58
CA GLY A 502 -86.95 3.75 24.49
C GLY A 502 -87.76 3.40 23.24
N LEU A 503 -87.61 2.19 22.70
CA LEU A 503 -88.34 1.76 21.51
C LEU A 503 -89.85 1.68 21.79
N THR A 504 -90.63 2.44 21.04
CA THR A 504 -92.09 2.54 21.13
C THR A 504 -92.71 2.33 19.76
N VAL A 505 -93.93 1.80 19.74
CA VAL A 505 -94.67 1.49 18.51
C VAL A 505 -96.11 1.96 18.63
N THR A 506 -96.56 2.75 17.66
CA THR A 506 -97.93 3.29 17.60
C THR A 506 -98.61 2.84 16.30
N PRO A 507 -99.29 1.68 16.31
CA PRO A 507 -99.93 1.12 15.11
C PRO A 507 -101.20 1.88 14.72
N HIS A 508 -101.44 1.97 13.40
CA HIS A 508 -102.66 2.45 12.77
C HIS A 508 -103.15 1.40 11.76
N ALA A 509 -104.20 1.70 11.00
CA ALA A 509 -104.79 0.74 10.05
C ALA A 509 -103.82 0.32 8.92
N THR A 510 -103.21 1.30 8.24
CA THR A 510 -102.29 1.05 7.10
C THR A 510 -100.90 1.66 7.28
N THR A 511 -100.65 2.24 8.45
CA THR A 511 -99.37 2.83 8.84
C THR A 511 -99.00 2.45 10.28
N THR A 512 -97.75 2.62 10.67
CA THR A 512 -97.28 2.45 12.05
C THR A 512 -96.13 3.39 12.29
N VAL A 513 -96.13 4.12 13.40
CA VAL A 513 -95.00 4.97 13.80
C VAL A 513 -94.15 4.19 14.78
N VAL A 514 -92.87 4.04 14.47
CA VAL A 514 -91.85 3.49 15.36
C VAL A 514 -90.91 4.60 15.80
N ALA A 515 -90.66 4.72 17.10
CA ALA A 515 -89.79 5.75 17.65
C ALA A 515 -88.87 5.17 18.72
N TRP A 516 -87.62 5.64 18.75
CA TRP A 516 -86.60 5.22 19.71
C TRP A 516 -85.60 6.35 19.94
N THR A 517 -84.73 6.18 20.94
CA THR A 517 -83.62 7.10 21.23
C THR A 517 -82.29 6.39 21.17
N THR A 518 -81.23 7.14 20.90
CA THR A 518 -79.84 6.71 20.99
C THR A 518 -79.04 7.63 21.91
N ASN A 519 -77.98 7.11 22.54
CA ASN A 519 -77.09 7.88 23.42
C ASN A 519 -76.15 8.83 22.65
N GLU A 520 -76.14 8.77 21.33
CA GLU A 520 -75.33 9.60 20.44
C GLU A 520 -76.06 9.80 19.10
N ALA A 521 -75.67 10.82 18.32
CA ALA A 521 -76.36 11.13 17.07
C ALA A 521 -76.13 10.03 16.02
N SER A 522 -77.20 9.42 15.53
CA SER A 522 -77.13 8.29 14.61
C SER A 522 -78.24 8.34 13.55
N THR A 523 -78.07 7.55 12.49
CA THR A 523 -79.09 7.37 11.44
C THR A 523 -80.28 6.57 11.98
N SER A 524 -81.41 6.65 11.27
CA SER A 524 -82.63 5.91 11.63
C SER A 524 -82.98 4.91 10.54
N LYS A 525 -83.01 3.61 10.84
CA LYS A 525 -83.50 2.58 9.92
C LYS A 525 -84.51 1.68 10.64
N ALA A 526 -85.62 1.35 9.99
CA ALA A 526 -86.54 0.31 10.42
C ALA A 526 -86.73 -0.69 9.29
N THR A 527 -86.62 -1.98 9.60
CA THR A 527 -86.86 -3.09 8.64
C THR A 527 -87.99 -3.95 9.18
N PHE A 528 -88.96 -4.33 8.36
CA PHE A 528 -90.16 -5.04 8.79
C PHE A 528 -90.72 -6.00 7.74
N ALA A 529 -91.40 -7.05 8.18
CA ALA A 529 -92.03 -8.09 7.34
C ALA A 529 -93.21 -8.78 8.04
N THR A 530 -94.01 -9.55 7.32
CA THR A 530 -95.13 -10.35 7.88
C THR A 530 -94.71 -11.71 8.44
N GLN A 531 -93.41 -12.01 8.39
CA GLN A 531 -92.75 -13.18 8.99
C GLN A 531 -91.54 -12.68 9.79
N THR A 532 -90.96 -13.51 10.65
CA THR A 532 -89.72 -13.16 11.36
C THR A 532 -88.65 -12.76 10.34
N LEU A 533 -87.88 -11.70 10.61
CA LEU A 533 -86.91 -11.16 9.65
C LEU A 533 -85.79 -12.15 9.34
N VAL A 534 -85.57 -13.14 10.20
CA VAL A 534 -84.64 -14.26 9.98
C VAL A 534 -85.13 -15.20 8.87
N THR A 535 -86.44 -15.38 8.71
CA THR A 535 -87.04 -16.35 7.76
C THR A 535 -87.83 -15.71 6.63
N ALA A 536 -88.07 -14.40 6.70
CA ALA A 536 -88.83 -13.65 5.72
C ALA A 536 -88.18 -13.71 4.33
N THR A 537 -88.95 -14.13 3.33
CA THR A 537 -88.54 -14.10 1.91
C THR A 537 -88.59 -12.70 1.30
N SER A 538 -89.28 -11.77 1.96
CA SER A 538 -89.39 -10.37 1.56
C SER A 538 -89.56 -9.48 2.79
N SER A 539 -88.79 -8.39 2.87
CA SER A 539 -88.91 -7.37 3.91
C SER A 539 -88.97 -5.97 3.29
N GLN A 540 -89.63 -5.05 3.97
CA GLN A 540 -89.62 -3.63 3.64
C GLN A 540 -88.71 -2.87 4.61
N MET A 541 -88.23 -1.70 4.20
CA MET A 541 -87.46 -0.82 5.09
C MET A 541 -87.78 0.65 4.87
N VAL A 542 -87.63 1.43 5.94
CA VAL A 542 -87.63 2.90 5.93
C VAL A 542 -86.29 3.36 6.50
N PHE A 543 -85.68 4.36 5.87
CA PHE A 543 -84.38 4.89 6.27
C PHE A 543 -84.37 6.42 6.24
N ASN A 544 -83.71 7.00 7.24
CA ASN A 544 -83.41 8.43 7.33
C ASN A 544 -81.92 8.58 7.68
N ALA A 545 -81.17 9.25 6.81
CA ALA A 545 -79.74 9.46 6.94
C ALA A 545 -79.36 10.60 7.90
N SER A 546 -80.33 11.40 8.36
CA SER A 546 -80.06 12.47 9.32
C SER A 546 -79.62 11.89 10.66
N LEU A 547 -78.52 12.42 11.19
CA LEU A 547 -77.99 12.03 12.50
C LEU A 547 -78.78 12.74 13.60
N THR A 548 -79.56 11.99 14.37
CA THR A 548 -80.33 12.49 15.52
C THR A 548 -80.19 11.55 16.70
N THR A 549 -80.51 12.01 17.91
CA THR A 549 -80.60 11.16 19.11
C THR A 549 -82.04 10.71 19.40
N SER A 550 -83.02 11.35 18.76
CA SER A 550 -84.44 11.00 18.80
C SER A 550 -84.89 10.61 17.40
N HIS A 551 -85.35 9.37 17.25
CA HIS A 551 -85.72 8.77 15.99
C HIS A 551 -87.22 8.55 15.94
N SER A 552 -87.81 8.82 14.78
CA SER A 552 -89.22 8.50 14.50
C SER A 552 -89.36 8.22 13.01
N LEU A 553 -89.85 7.03 12.67
CA LEU A 553 -90.12 6.60 11.31
C LEU A 553 -91.57 6.14 11.17
N THR A 554 -92.22 6.58 10.10
CA THR A 554 -93.56 6.11 9.73
C THR A 554 -93.41 4.97 8.71
N LEU A 555 -93.82 3.77 9.10
CA LEU A 555 -93.99 2.61 8.23
C LEU A 555 -95.36 2.73 7.55
N SER A 556 -95.40 2.59 6.23
CA SER A 556 -96.61 2.83 5.41
C SER A 556 -96.91 1.66 4.50
N ASN A 557 -98.09 1.66 3.87
CA ASN A 557 -98.56 0.60 2.95
C ASN A 557 -98.67 -0.77 3.64
N LEU A 558 -99.10 -0.77 4.90
CA LEU A 558 -99.33 -1.98 5.68
C LEU A 558 -100.75 -2.50 5.44
N ALA A 559 -100.93 -3.81 5.46
CA ALA A 559 -102.25 -4.42 5.47
C ALA A 559 -102.91 -4.23 6.86
N THR A 560 -104.22 -4.03 6.90
CA THR A 560 -104.97 -3.89 8.16
C THR A 560 -105.03 -5.23 8.92
N SER A 561 -105.20 -5.18 10.24
CA SER A 561 -105.27 -6.37 11.11
C SER A 561 -104.16 -7.43 10.87
N THR A 562 -102.95 -7.00 10.53
CA THR A 562 -101.83 -7.87 10.12
C THR A 562 -100.65 -7.74 11.08
N LEU A 563 -100.12 -8.88 11.52
CA LEU A 563 -98.93 -8.94 12.38
C LEU A 563 -97.67 -8.71 11.56
N TYR A 564 -96.82 -7.80 12.02
CA TYR A 564 -95.50 -7.52 11.44
C TYR A 564 -94.40 -7.75 12.49
N PHE A 565 -93.27 -8.28 12.03
CA PHE A 565 -92.01 -8.38 12.75
C PHE A 565 -91.09 -7.26 12.27
N PHE A 566 -90.40 -6.58 13.18
CA PHE A 566 -89.51 -5.49 12.84
C PHE A 566 -88.31 -5.38 13.76
N LEU A 567 -87.25 -4.74 13.24
CA LEU A 567 -86.11 -4.25 14.01
C LEU A 567 -85.77 -2.84 13.59
N VAL A 568 -85.08 -2.12 14.47
CA VAL A 568 -84.50 -0.82 14.16
C VAL A 568 -82.98 -0.91 14.20
N THR A 569 -82.32 -0.20 13.28
CA THR A 569 -80.87 -0.10 13.19
C THR A 569 -80.49 1.37 13.17
N SER A 570 -79.48 1.73 13.96
CA SER A 570 -78.90 3.07 14.02
C SER A 570 -77.40 2.99 13.80
N ALA A 571 -76.87 3.90 12.98
CA ALA A 571 -75.44 4.00 12.69
C ALA A 571 -74.93 5.41 13.00
N ASP A 572 -73.86 5.54 13.77
CA ASP A 572 -73.23 6.83 14.09
C ASP A 572 -72.49 7.42 12.86
N ALA A 573 -71.82 8.57 13.05
CA ALA A 573 -71.03 9.22 11.99
C ALA A 573 -69.75 8.44 11.61
N SER A 574 -69.26 7.58 12.50
CA SER A 574 -68.06 6.76 12.32
C SER A 574 -68.37 5.39 11.68
N GLY A 575 -69.65 5.08 11.46
CA GLY A 575 -70.14 3.85 10.86
C GLY A 575 -70.39 2.71 11.86
N ASN A 576 -70.27 2.94 13.17
CA ASN A 576 -70.59 1.93 14.17
C ASN A 576 -72.12 1.74 14.20
N THR A 577 -72.57 0.49 14.16
CA THR A 577 -74.01 0.17 14.05
C THR A 577 -74.52 -0.58 15.27
N ALA A 578 -75.73 -0.25 15.69
CA ALA A 578 -76.50 -1.04 16.63
C ALA A 578 -77.85 -1.40 16.05
N THR A 579 -78.33 -2.58 16.40
CA THR A 579 -79.62 -3.11 15.98
C THR A 579 -80.40 -3.57 17.20
N SER A 580 -81.68 -3.21 17.27
CA SER A 580 -82.57 -3.70 18.33
C SER A 580 -82.78 -5.20 18.20
N THR A 581 -83.26 -5.83 19.27
CA THR A 581 -83.89 -7.15 19.14
C THR A 581 -85.12 -7.04 18.24
N GLU A 582 -85.47 -8.12 17.54
CA GLU A 582 -86.71 -8.19 16.78
C GLU A 582 -87.91 -8.09 17.74
N THR A 583 -88.91 -7.31 17.34
CA THR A 583 -90.16 -7.10 18.06
C THR A 583 -91.32 -7.14 17.05
N THR A 584 -92.55 -7.16 17.54
CA THR A 584 -93.75 -7.28 16.70
C THR A 584 -94.74 -6.16 16.95
N PHE A 585 -95.55 -5.83 15.95
CA PHE A 585 -96.74 -5.01 16.10
C PHE A 585 -97.88 -5.53 15.23
N LEU A 586 -99.12 -5.23 15.63
CA LEU A 586 -100.34 -5.58 14.90
C LEU A 586 -101.00 -4.28 14.42
N THR A 587 -101.25 -4.17 13.11
CA THR A 587 -102.01 -3.04 12.57
C THR A 587 -103.47 -3.07 13.00
N LEU A 588 -104.10 -1.90 13.07
CA LEU A 588 -105.50 -1.79 13.46
C LEU A 588 -106.45 -2.24 12.32
N PRO A 589 -107.72 -2.52 12.62
CA PRO A 589 -108.75 -2.83 11.62
C PRO A 589 -108.93 -1.76 10.54
#